data_AF-A0A4Q3D855-F1
#
_entry.id   AF-A0A4Q3D855-F1
#
_cell.length_a   1.000
_cell.length_b   1.000
_cell.length_c   1.000
_cell.angle_alpha   90.00
_cell.angle_beta   90.00
_cell.angle_gamma   90.00
#
_symmetry.space_group_name_H-M   'P 1'
#
loop_
_entity.id
_entity.type
_entity.pdbx_description
1 polymer ?
#
loop_
_entity_poly.entity_id
_entity_poly.type
_entity_poly.pdbx_seq_one_letter_code
_entity_poly.pdbx_strand_id
1 'polypeptide(L)'
;MARYGAGSCHFRGRRKRDRLRALEGLPMLAMLLAAASLPCAMDHARYVLRADPQVSLSFHVVGQSADWRSELAANIRLDRTGRSSWWLPTQSGSSDPRFLRWTGLVGSPEAAPGYRYTLHDLRYFAFDAGYAMINKTPYKGDPAPAHILLADLRDAFYYSDDPATRSSPPQSLFDLTGCDVPDDRPGIFFPLAP
;
A
#
# COMPACT_ATOMS: atom_id res chain seq x y z
N MET A 1 5.90 -4.17 50.87
CA MET A 1 6.78 -2.99 51.04
C MET A 1 7.92 -3.09 50.04
N ALA A 2 7.84 -2.37 48.92
CA ALA A 2 8.88 -2.38 47.87
C ALA A 2 9.44 -0.95 47.72
N ARG A 3 10.76 -0.82 47.89
CA ARG A 3 11.51 0.45 47.87
C ARG A 3 11.75 0.88 46.43
N TYR A 4 11.28 2.07 46.05
CA TYR A 4 11.67 2.75 44.81
C TYR A 4 12.99 3.50 45.05
N GLY A 5 14.05 3.10 44.35
CA GLY A 5 15.33 3.80 44.32
C GLY A 5 15.30 4.91 43.26
N ALA A 6 15.45 6.16 43.69
CA ALA A 6 15.61 7.31 42.83
C ALA A 6 17.04 7.33 42.26
N GLY A 7 17.17 7.06 40.96
CA GLY A 7 18.42 7.20 40.22
C GLY A 7 18.48 8.55 39.50
N SER A 8 19.23 9.49 40.05
CA SER A 8 19.62 10.74 39.40
C SER A 8 20.65 10.45 38.30
N CYS A 9 20.39 10.88 37.06
CA CYS A 9 21.41 10.89 36.01
C CYS A 9 21.70 12.32 35.52
N HIS A 10 23.00 12.63 35.60
CA HIS A 10 23.67 13.88 35.29
C HIS A 10 23.44 14.37 33.86
N PHE A 11 23.03 15.63 33.74
CA PHE A 11 23.07 16.39 32.50
C PHE A 11 24.50 16.93 32.29
N ARG A 12 25.24 16.40 31.30
CA ARG A 12 26.59 16.87 30.94
C ARG A 12 26.54 17.61 29.61
N GLY A 13 26.81 18.91 29.66
CA GLY A 13 26.62 19.81 28.53
C GLY A 13 27.79 19.95 27.55
N ARG A 14 27.53 20.88 26.61
CA ARG A 14 28.45 21.62 25.71
C ARG A 14 29.25 20.80 24.70
N ARG A 15 29.06 21.16 23.42
CA ARG A 15 30.05 21.97 22.67
C ARG A 15 29.41 22.60 21.42
N LYS A 16 29.33 23.94 21.44
CA LYS A 16 29.33 24.78 20.22
C LYS A 16 30.65 24.51 19.48
N ARG A 17 30.57 24.18 18.20
CA ARG A 17 31.67 24.41 17.25
C ARG A 17 31.09 25.02 15.99
N ASP A 18 31.20 26.33 15.95
CA ASP A 18 31.17 27.15 14.74
C ASP A 18 32.25 26.66 13.78
N ARG A 19 31.84 26.19 12.60
CA ARG A 19 32.69 26.16 11.40
C ARG A 19 31.83 26.48 10.18
N LEU A 20 31.55 27.77 10.04
CA LEU A 20 31.30 28.40 8.74
C LEU A 20 32.57 28.22 7.89
N ARG A 21 32.51 27.39 6.86
CA ARG A 21 33.45 27.42 5.74
C ARG A 21 32.67 27.56 4.44
N ALA A 22 32.89 28.72 3.83
CA ALA A 22 33.05 28.95 2.40
C ALA A 22 32.01 28.30 1.47
N LEU A 23 30.96 29.07 1.22
CA LEU A 23 30.30 29.20 -0.07
C LEU A 23 31.33 29.65 -1.11
N GLU A 24 31.77 28.81 -2.05
CA GLU A 24 32.19 29.24 -3.39
C GLU A 24 32.06 28.09 -4.40
N GLY A 25 31.22 28.30 -5.42
CA GLY A 25 31.43 27.75 -6.77
C GLY A 25 30.96 26.33 -7.03
N LEU A 26 29.68 26.15 -7.35
CA LEU A 26 29.22 25.15 -8.34
C LEU A 26 27.85 25.60 -8.88
N PRO A 27 27.79 26.42 -9.96
CA PRO A 27 26.58 26.56 -10.76
C PRO A 27 26.52 25.37 -11.72
N MET A 28 26.41 24.15 -11.19
CA MET A 28 26.13 22.99 -12.01
C MET A 28 24.64 22.70 -11.95
N LEU A 29 23.99 23.07 -13.04
CA LEU A 29 22.89 22.31 -13.60
C LEU A 29 21.85 21.90 -12.56
N ALA A 30 20.98 22.86 -12.23
CA ALA A 30 19.58 22.57 -11.98
C ALA A 30 18.98 21.99 -13.27
N MET A 31 19.41 20.79 -13.66
CA MET A 31 18.67 19.88 -14.52
C MET A 31 17.52 19.37 -13.65
N LEU A 32 16.58 20.28 -13.38
CA LEU A 32 15.21 19.95 -13.02
C LEU A 32 14.69 19.20 -14.24
N LEU A 33 14.99 17.91 -14.31
CA LEU A 33 14.23 16.97 -15.11
C LEU A 33 12.81 17.09 -14.58
N ALA A 34 12.02 17.93 -15.24
CA ALA A 34 10.62 17.64 -15.45
C ALA A 34 10.60 16.30 -16.19
N ALA A 35 10.82 15.21 -15.45
CA ALA A 35 10.36 13.91 -15.85
C ALA A 35 8.86 14.12 -15.97
N ALA A 36 8.41 14.40 -17.19
CA ALA A 36 7.02 14.25 -17.57
C ALA A 36 6.71 12.82 -17.17
N SER A 37 6.10 12.65 -16.00
CA SER A 37 5.75 11.37 -15.46
C SER A 37 4.84 10.77 -16.51
N LEU A 38 5.37 9.82 -17.28
CA LEU A 38 4.57 9.06 -18.23
C LEU A 38 3.35 8.58 -17.44
N PRO A 39 2.13 8.74 -18.00
CA PRO A 39 0.92 8.37 -17.28
C PRO A 39 1.06 6.91 -16.88
N CYS A 40 1.15 6.69 -15.57
CA CYS A 40 1.32 5.36 -15.00
C CYS A 40 0.00 4.62 -15.15
N ALA A 41 0.00 3.47 -15.81
CA ALA A 41 -1.18 2.61 -15.81
C ALA A 41 -1.31 1.92 -14.45
N MET A 42 -2.55 1.67 -14.01
CA MET A 42 -2.86 1.13 -12.71
C MET A 42 -2.20 -0.23 -12.48
N ASP A 43 -2.20 -1.11 -13.48
CA ASP A 43 -1.55 -2.43 -13.51
C ASP A 43 -0.01 -2.41 -13.51
N HIS A 44 0.59 -1.23 -13.53
CA HIS A 44 2.04 -1.04 -13.39
C HIS A 44 2.41 -0.21 -12.17
N ALA A 45 1.42 0.31 -11.45
CA ALA A 45 1.63 1.24 -10.37
C ALA A 45 2.16 0.56 -9.11
N ARG A 46 3.20 1.16 -8.52
CA ARG A 46 3.74 0.79 -7.21
C ARG A 46 3.54 1.90 -6.23
N TYR A 47 3.09 1.53 -5.03
CA TYR A 47 2.87 2.44 -3.95
C TYR A 47 3.58 1.99 -2.69
N VAL A 48 3.97 2.96 -1.86
CA VAL A 48 4.44 2.72 -0.49
C VAL A 48 3.57 3.48 0.49
N LEU A 49 3.34 2.91 1.67
CA LEU A 49 2.60 3.57 2.72
C LEU A 49 3.44 4.71 3.30
N ARG A 50 2.93 5.95 3.24
CA ARG A 50 3.63 7.18 3.65
C ARG A 50 4.20 7.10 5.08
N ALA A 51 3.45 6.50 6.00
CA ALA A 51 3.84 6.38 7.40
C ALA A 51 4.67 5.12 7.73
N ASP A 52 4.74 4.13 6.83
CA ASP A 52 5.60 2.95 6.98
C ASP A 52 6.01 2.41 5.60
N PRO A 53 7.15 2.87 5.02
CA PRO A 53 7.58 2.49 3.68
C PRO A 53 7.88 0.99 3.50
N GLN A 54 7.87 0.18 4.57
CA GLN A 54 7.97 -1.28 4.51
C GLN A 54 6.64 -1.96 4.17
N VAL A 55 5.57 -1.18 3.99
CA VAL A 55 4.26 -1.62 3.53
C VAL A 55 4.06 -1.10 2.11
N SER A 56 3.91 -2.00 1.16
CA SER A 56 3.71 -1.66 -0.25
C SER A 56 2.37 -2.16 -0.78
N LEU A 57 1.89 -1.47 -1.80
CA LEU A 57 0.70 -1.82 -2.58
C LEU A 57 1.08 -1.84 -4.06
N SER A 58 0.69 -2.88 -4.76
CA SER A 58 0.79 -2.99 -6.22
C SER A 58 -0.50 -3.57 -6.79
N PHE A 59 -0.73 -3.38 -8.09
CA PHE A 59 -1.84 -3.99 -8.81
C PHE A 59 -1.30 -4.92 -9.87
N HIS A 60 -1.93 -6.09 -10.01
CA HIS A 60 -1.54 -7.12 -10.95
C HIS A 60 -2.70 -7.46 -11.86
N VAL A 61 -2.42 -7.73 -13.14
CA VAL A 61 -3.45 -8.18 -14.08
C VAL A 61 -3.88 -9.60 -13.72
N VAL A 62 -5.20 -9.82 -13.69
CA VAL A 62 -5.82 -11.12 -13.41
C VAL A 62 -6.95 -11.41 -14.41
N GLY A 63 -7.38 -12.67 -14.49
CA GLY A 63 -8.48 -13.06 -15.35
C GLY A 63 -9.78 -12.31 -15.05
N GLN A 64 -10.52 -11.95 -16.11
CA GLN A 64 -11.85 -11.37 -15.99
C GLN A 64 -12.91 -12.44 -15.70
N SER A 65 -13.96 -12.07 -14.98
CA SER A 65 -15.18 -12.87 -14.87
C SER A 65 -16.44 -12.02 -14.82
N ALA A 66 -17.60 -12.68 -14.75
CA ALA A 66 -18.88 -12.00 -14.57
C ALA A 66 -18.93 -11.18 -13.28
N ASP A 67 -18.42 -11.74 -12.17
CA ASP A 67 -18.42 -11.09 -10.86
C ASP A 67 -17.21 -10.16 -10.66
N TRP A 68 -16.21 -10.26 -11.55
CA TRP A 68 -14.93 -9.57 -11.43
C TRP A 68 -14.50 -8.90 -12.73
N ARG A 69 -14.87 -7.62 -12.88
CA ARG A 69 -14.69 -6.89 -14.15
C ARG A 69 -13.44 -6.02 -14.21
N SER A 70 -12.76 -5.76 -13.09
CA SER A 70 -11.65 -4.81 -13.08
C SER A 70 -10.37 -5.31 -13.76
N GLU A 71 -10.24 -6.63 -13.93
CA GLU A 71 -9.03 -7.31 -14.42
C GLU A 71 -7.78 -7.05 -13.56
N LEU A 72 -7.95 -6.57 -12.31
CA LEU A 72 -6.86 -6.31 -11.39
C LEU A 72 -6.94 -7.20 -10.14
N ALA A 73 -5.83 -7.37 -9.44
CA ALA A 73 -5.79 -7.72 -8.03
C ALA A 73 -4.76 -6.84 -7.33
N ALA A 74 -5.15 -6.24 -6.23
CA ALA A 74 -4.27 -5.48 -5.36
C ALA A 74 -3.46 -6.45 -4.49
N ASN A 75 -2.13 -6.34 -4.53
CA ASN A 75 -1.24 -6.99 -3.59
C ASN A 75 -0.81 -6.01 -2.52
N ILE A 76 -1.04 -6.34 -1.26
CA ILE A 76 -0.49 -5.60 -0.12
C ILE A 76 0.57 -6.46 0.53
N ARG A 77 1.81 -5.95 0.56
CA ARG A 77 2.98 -6.65 1.09
C ARG A 77 3.55 -5.93 2.30
N LEU A 78 3.85 -6.68 3.35
CA LEU A 78 4.43 -6.23 4.61
C LEU A 78 5.85 -6.81 4.72
N ASP A 79 6.86 -6.05 4.32
CA ASP A 79 8.23 -6.56 4.22
C ASP A 79 8.80 -7.00 5.58
N ARG A 80 8.41 -6.33 6.67
CA ARG A 80 8.86 -6.66 8.03
C ARG A 80 8.52 -8.10 8.44
N THR A 81 7.40 -8.63 7.94
CA THR A 81 6.93 -9.99 8.25
C THR A 81 7.03 -10.94 7.06
N GLY A 82 7.39 -10.43 5.87
CA GLY A 82 7.35 -11.18 4.62
C GLY A 82 5.94 -11.54 4.15
N ARG A 83 4.90 -11.03 4.82
CA ARG A 83 3.51 -11.36 4.49
C ARG A 83 3.04 -10.62 3.25
N SER A 84 2.15 -11.27 2.51
CA SER A 84 1.48 -10.69 1.36
C SER A 84 0.00 -11.10 1.41
N SER A 85 -0.87 -10.23 0.91
CA SER A 85 -2.31 -10.46 0.85
C SER A 85 -2.87 -9.91 -0.45
N TRP A 86 -3.86 -10.60 -1.00
CA TRP A 86 -4.46 -10.29 -2.28
C TRP A 86 -5.89 -9.79 -2.08
N TRP A 87 -6.26 -8.78 -2.87
CA TRP A 87 -7.55 -8.13 -2.76
C TRP A 87 -8.11 -7.75 -4.13
N LEU A 88 -9.42 -7.82 -4.28
CA LEU A 88 -10.14 -7.55 -5.52
C LEU A 88 -10.94 -6.24 -5.38
N PRO A 89 -10.55 -5.14 -6.06
CA PRO A 89 -11.34 -3.90 -6.24
C PRO A 89 -12.84 -4.03 -6.64
N THR A 90 -13.76 -4.14 -5.69
CA THR A 90 -15.18 -4.28 -5.98
C THR A 90 -15.95 -2.97 -5.73
N GLN A 91 -17.12 -2.86 -6.35
CA GLN A 91 -18.12 -1.83 -6.06
C GLN A 91 -19.40 -2.56 -5.67
N SER A 92 -20.00 -2.16 -4.55
CA SER A 92 -21.23 -2.77 -4.05
C SER A 92 -22.14 -1.72 -3.42
N GLY A 93 -23.45 -1.92 -3.52
CA GLY A 93 -24.46 -1.03 -2.94
C GLY A 93 -24.81 0.18 -3.80
N SER A 94 -25.88 0.88 -3.42
CA SER A 94 -26.44 2.02 -4.15
C SER A 94 -25.72 3.34 -3.90
N SER A 95 -24.84 3.39 -2.89
CA SER A 95 -24.05 4.57 -2.54
C SER A 95 -22.68 4.60 -3.25
N ASP A 96 -22.45 3.67 -4.17
CA ASP A 96 -21.19 3.46 -4.90
C ASP A 96 -19.90 3.42 -4.04
N PRO A 97 -19.92 2.84 -2.82
CA PRO A 97 -18.68 2.66 -2.09
C PRO A 97 -17.78 1.65 -2.81
N ARG A 98 -16.48 1.93 -2.77
CA ARG A 98 -15.44 1.14 -3.41
C ARG A 98 -14.64 0.45 -2.34
N PHE A 99 -14.39 -0.83 -2.57
CA PHE A 99 -13.69 -1.64 -1.62
C PHE A 99 -12.65 -2.51 -2.31
N LEU A 100 -11.68 -2.99 -1.54
CA LEU A 100 -10.89 -4.14 -1.93
C LEU A 100 -11.38 -5.33 -1.11
N ARG A 101 -11.94 -6.34 -1.78
CA ARG A 101 -12.39 -7.58 -1.16
C ARG A 101 -11.25 -8.56 -1.06
N TRP A 102 -11.02 -9.13 0.12
CA TRP A 102 -9.96 -10.12 0.31
C TRP A 102 -10.15 -11.33 -0.64
N THR A 103 -9.05 -11.88 -1.17
CA THR A 103 -9.08 -13.11 -1.99
C THR A 103 -7.83 -13.99 -1.76
N GLY A 104 -8.00 -15.30 -1.95
CA GLY A 104 -6.94 -16.29 -1.87
C GLY A 104 -6.31 -16.55 -3.23
N LEU A 105 -5.01 -16.80 -3.25
CA LEU A 105 -4.30 -17.18 -4.49
C LEU A 105 -4.67 -18.61 -4.88
N VAL A 106 -4.86 -18.91 -6.17
CA VAL A 106 -5.14 -20.29 -6.61
C VAL A 106 -4.08 -21.25 -6.10
N GLY A 107 -4.53 -22.34 -5.49
CA GLY A 107 -3.66 -23.39 -4.96
C GLY A 107 -3.08 -23.10 -3.58
N SER A 108 -3.35 -21.92 -3.01
CA SER A 108 -3.05 -21.68 -1.60
C SER A 108 -4.15 -22.24 -0.70
N PRO A 109 -3.86 -22.61 0.57
CA PRO A 109 -4.89 -23.01 1.53
C PRO A 109 -6.02 -21.99 1.62
N GLU A 110 -5.68 -20.73 1.39
CA GLU A 110 -6.59 -19.61 1.45
C GLU A 110 -7.66 -19.57 0.34
N ALA A 111 -7.38 -20.21 -0.79
CA ALA A 111 -8.34 -20.36 -1.88
C ALA A 111 -9.36 -21.50 -1.65
N ALA A 112 -9.21 -22.29 -0.59
CA ALA A 112 -10.07 -23.45 -0.37
C ALA A 112 -11.51 -23.07 0.02
N PRO A 113 -12.54 -23.76 -0.49
CA PRO A 113 -13.91 -23.57 -0.05
C PRO A 113 -14.07 -23.72 1.46
N GLY A 114 -14.81 -22.80 2.09
CA GLY A 114 -15.06 -22.84 3.54
C GLY A 114 -13.91 -22.34 4.42
N TYR A 115 -12.82 -21.83 3.83
CA TYR A 115 -11.81 -21.13 4.61
C TYR A 115 -12.45 -19.92 5.31
N ARG A 116 -12.26 -19.84 6.62
CA ARG A 116 -12.85 -18.78 7.45
C ARG A 116 -12.00 -17.53 7.31
N TYR A 117 -12.52 -16.54 6.62
CA TYR A 117 -11.93 -15.21 6.61
C TYR A 117 -12.59 -14.31 7.62
N THR A 118 -11.76 -13.73 8.48
CA THR A 118 -12.14 -12.71 9.46
C THR A 118 -11.87 -11.29 8.95
N LEU A 119 -11.27 -11.16 7.75
CA LEU A 119 -10.91 -9.87 7.19
C LEU A 119 -12.10 -9.22 6.50
N HIS A 120 -12.44 -8.02 6.95
CA HIS A 120 -13.45 -7.19 6.29
C HIS A 120 -12.92 -6.60 4.98
N ASP A 121 -13.84 -6.25 4.08
CA ASP A 121 -13.53 -5.50 2.86
C ASP A 121 -12.82 -4.17 3.23
N LEU A 122 -11.73 -3.83 2.53
CA LEU A 122 -10.98 -2.60 2.75
C LEU A 122 -11.66 -1.45 2.02
N ARG A 123 -12.10 -0.39 2.71
CA ARG A 123 -12.58 0.82 2.01
C ARG A 123 -11.46 1.49 1.22
N TYR A 124 -11.71 1.70 -0.07
CA TYR A 124 -10.77 2.24 -1.03
C TYR A 124 -11.13 3.69 -1.40
N PHE A 125 -10.18 4.60 -1.18
CA PHE A 125 -10.26 5.97 -1.66
C PHE A 125 -9.02 6.29 -2.48
N ALA A 126 -9.21 6.94 -3.63
CA ALA A 126 -8.15 7.34 -4.52
C ALA A 126 -8.15 8.86 -4.69
N PHE A 127 -6.96 9.43 -4.89
CA PHE A 127 -6.78 10.86 -5.09
C PHE A 127 -5.74 11.14 -6.17
N ASP A 128 -5.93 12.22 -6.91
CA ASP A 128 -4.89 12.76 -7.78
C ASP A 128 -3.80 13.50 -6.99
N ALA A 129 -2.81 14.06 -7.68
CA ALA A 129 -1.70 14.78 -7.04
C ALA A 129 -2.15 16.07 -6.31
N GLY A 130 -3.32 16.62 -6.66
CA GLY A 130 -3.95 17.75 -5.99
C GLY A 130 -4.87 17.35 -4.85
N TYR A 131 -4.90 16.06 -4.47
CA TYR A 131 -5.82 15.48 -3.50
C TYR A 131 -7.30 15.57 -3.89
N ALA A 132 -7.61 15.79 -5.16
CA ALA A 132 -8.99 15.66 -5.64
C ALA A 132 -9.38 14.17 -5.64
N MET A 133 -10.56 13.87 -5.11
CA MET A 133 -11.03 12.49 -5.00
C MET A 133 -11.37 11.90 -6.37
N ILE A 134 -10.82 10.72 -6.65
CA ILE A 134 -11.11 9.94 -7.84
C ILE A 134 -12.20 8.92 -7.50
N ASN A 135 -13.44 9.24 -7.88
CA ASN A 135 -14.63 8.45 -7.58
C ASN A 135 -14.82 7.31 -8.61
N LYS A 136 -13.81 6.44 -8.80
CA LYS A 136 -13.84 5.33 -9.75
C LYS A 136 -13.21 4.06 -9.16
N THR A 137 -13.80 2.89 -9.42
CA THR A 137 -13.17 1.60 -9.17
C THR A 137 -11.97 1.46 -10.11
N PRO A 138 -10.78 1.04 -9.64
CA PRO A 138 -9.62 0.92 -10.52
C PRO A 138 -9.81 -0.24 -11.50
N TYR A 139 -9.63 0.01 -12.79
CA TYR A 139 -9.55 -1.00 -13.85
C TYR A 139 -8.14 -1.08 -14.43
N LYS A 140 -7.81 -2.21 -15.04
CA LYS A 140 -6.61 -2.35 -15.86
C LYS A 140 -6.50 -1.22 -16.90
N GLY A 141 -5.29 -0.68 -17.08
CA GLY A 141 -5.02 0.41 -18.03
C GLY A 141 -5.49 1.80 -17.58
N ASP A 142 -6.26 1.92 -16.51
CA ASP A 142 -6.64 3.23 -15.97
C ASP A 142 -5.40 4.01 -15.51
N PRO A 143 -5.45 5.36 -15.53
CA PRO A 143 -4.42 6.16 -14.87
C PRO A 143 -4.34 5.83 -13.37
N ALA A 144 -3.13 5.57 -12.90
CA ALA A 144 -2.85 5.34 -11.50
C ALA A 144 -3.09 6.63 -10.68
N PRO A 145 -3.86 6.59 -9.58
CA PRO A 145 -3.96 7.72 -8.67
C PRO A 145 -2.58 8.05 -8.07
N ALA A 146 -2.39 9.31 -7.67
CA ALA A 146 -1.16 9.70 -6.97
C ALA A 146 -1.17 9.18 -5.52
N HIS A 147 -2.36 9.14 -4.90
CA HIS A 147 -2.53 8.70 -3.52
C HIS A 147 -3.70 7.73 -3.37
N ILE A 148 -3.54 6.74 -2.51
CA ILE A 148 -4.61 5.80 -2.14
C ILE A 148 -4.73 5.76 -0.61
N LEU A 149 -5.95 5.82 -0.08
CA LEU A 149 -6.23 5.55 1.33
C LEU A 149 -6.99 4.23 1.45
N LEU A 150 -6.48 3.33 2.28
CA LEU A 150 -7.16 2.11 2.70
C LEU A 150 -7.57 2.28 4.17
N ALA A 151 -8.83 2.68 4.40
CA ALA A 151 -9.24 3.15 5.73
C ALA A 151 -9.21 2.05 6.80
N ASP A 152 -9.43 0.79 6.40
CA ASP A 152 -9.53 -0.35 7.30
C ASP A 152 -8.24 -1.21 7.29
N LEU A 153 -7.14 -0.67 6.77
CA LEU A 153 -5.87 -1.39 6.60
C LEU A 153 -5.35 -1.97 7.92
N ARG A 154 -5.40 -1.15 8.98
CA ARG A 154 -4.91 -1.57 10.30
C ARG A 154 -5.64 -2.81 10.80
N ASP A 155 -6.97 -2.77 10.75
CA ASP A 155 -7.82 -3.83 11.28
C ASP A 155 -7.66 -5.11 10.46
N ALA A 156 -7.53 -4.98 9.13
CA ALA A 156 -7.29 -6.10 8.23
C ALA A 156 -6.00 -6.88 8.50
N PHE A 157 -4.97 -6.27 9.08
CA PHE A 157 -3.73 -6.99 9.44
C PHE A 157 -3.61 -7.30 10.93
N TYR A 158 -4.38 -6.60 11.78
CA TYR A 158 -4.34 -6.78 13.23
C TYR A 158 -5.11 -8.04 13.65
N TYR A 159 -6.26 -8.31 13.04
CA TYR A 159 -7.11 -9.46 13.38
C TYR A 159 -6.74 -10.76 12.65
N SER A 160 -5.43 -11.01 12.49
CA SER A 160 -4.91 -12.28 12.00
C SER A 160 -5.17 -13.42 13.00
N ASP A 161 -5.53 -14.60 12.49
CA ASP A 161 -5.78 -15.82 13.29
C ASP A 161 -4.53 -16.27 14.06
N ASP A 162 -3.35 -15.95 13.55
CA ASP A 162 -2.07 -16.18 14.22
C ASP A 162 -1.56 -14.91 14.93
N PRO A 163 -1.52 -14.88 16.27
CA PRO A 163 -0.99 -13.77 17.06
C PRO A 163 0.47 -13.42 16.76
N ALA A 164 1.30 -14.41 16.38
CA ALA A 164 2.71 -14.20 16.11
C ALA A 164 2.96 -13.42 14.82
N THR A 165 1.99 -13.43 13.90
CA THR A 165 2.05 -12.75 12.61
C THR A 165 1.20 -11.49 12.54
N ARG A 166 0.56 -11.08 13.65
CA ARG A 166 -0.21 -9.83 13.71
C ARG A 166 0.67 -8.63 13.35
N SER A 167 0.14 -7.78 12.49
CA SER A 167 0.75 -6.51 12.14
C SER A 167 -0.30 -5.42 12.23
N SER A 168 0.10 -4.21 12.59
CA SER A 168 -0.80 -3.07 12.72
C SER A 168 -0.24 -1.91 11.89
N PRO A 169 -0.21 -2.04 10.54
CA PRO A 169 0.24 -0.95 9.70
C PRO A 169 -0.57 0.31 10.02
N PRO A 170 0.06 1.49 10.07
CA PRO A 170 -0.64 2.73 10.38
C PRO A 170 -1.68 3.04 9.29
N GLN A 171 -2.81 3.61 9.67
CA GLN A 171 -3.76 4.14 8.69
C GLN A 171 -3.18 5.41 8.09
N SER A 172 -2.74 5.34 6.83
CA SER A 172 -2.09 6.43 6.11
C SER A 172 -2.34 6.30 4.61
N LEU A 173 -1.88 7.30 3.85
CA LEU A 173 -1.91 7.27 2.40
C LEU A 173 -0.78 6.39 1.86
N PHE A 174 -1.10 5.61 0.84
CA PHE A 174 -0.15 5.03 -0.08
C PHE A 174 0.18 6.07 -1.15
N ASP A 175 1.47 6.32 -1.37
CA ASP A 175 1.98 7.26 -2.37
C ASP A 175 2.55 6.49 -3.56
N LEU A 176 2.20 6.93 -4.76
CA LEU A 176 2.76 6.38 -6.00
C LEU A 176 4.27 6.68 -6.03
N THR A 177 5.10 5.63 -5.99
CA THR A 177 6.57 5.75 -5.99
C THR A 177 7.21 5.37 -7.32
N GLY A 178 6.47 4.68 -8.19
CA GLY A 178 6.93 4.41 -9.53
C GLY A 178 5.98 3.53 -10.32
N CYS A 179 6.36 3.30 -11.57
CA CYS A 179 5.69 2.40 -12.49
C CYS A 179 6.66 1.31 -12.87
N ASP A 180 6.19 0.07 -12.88
CA ASP A 180 6.91 -1.02 -13.49
C ASP A 180 6.80 -1.00 -15.01
N VAL A 181 7.77 -1.62 -15.66
CA VAL A 181 7.63 -2.00 -17.06
C VAL A 181 6.63 -3.16 -17.09
N PRO A 182 5.69 -3.20 -18.07
CA PRO A 182 4.77 -4.32 -18.21
C PRO A 182 5.51 -5.67 -18.09
N ASP A 183 5.11 -6.51 -17.13
CA ASP A 183 5.63 -7.85 -16.98
C ASP A 183 4.83 -8.78 -17.90
N ASP A 184 5.45 -9.27 -18.98
CA ASP A 184 4.84 -10.18 -19.96
C ASP A 184 4.59 -11.60 -19.40
N ARG A 185 4.80 -11.83 -18.10
CA ARG A 185 4.53 -13.12 -17.46
C ARG A 185 3.03 -13.45 -17.51
N PRO A 186 2.67 -14.73 -17.69
CA PRO A 186 1.27 -15.15 -17.71
C PRO A 186 0.56 -14.71 -16.41
N GLY A 187 -0.62 -14.12 -16.57
CA GLY A 187 -1.36 -13.49 -15.48
C GLY A 187 -1.67 -14.44 -14.33
N ILE A 188 -1.71 -13.88 -13.12
CA ILE A 188 -2.05 -14.63 -11.92
C ILE A 188 -3.55 -14.97 -11.98
N PHE A 189 -3.89 -16.26 -11.82
CA PHE A 189 -5.28 -16.69 -11.72
C PHE A 189 -5.70 -16.70 -10.25
N PHE A 190 -6.92 -16.22 -9.97
CA PHE A 190 -7.56 -16.26 -8.66
C PHE A 190 -8.81 -17.12 -8.77
N PRO A 191 -9.07 -18.06 -7.84
CA PRO A 191 -10.31 -18.80 -7.87
C PRO A 191 -11.39 -17.87 -7.33
N LEU A 192 -12.40 -17.60 -8.14
CA LEU A 192 -13.55 -16.85 -7.66
C LEU A 192 -14.29 -17.77 -6.70
N ALA A 193 -14.43 -17.32 -5.46
CA ALA A 193 -15.37 -17.95 -4.55
C ALA A 193 -16.78 -17.80 -5.17
N PRO A 194 -17.55 -18.91 -5.29
CA PRO A 194 -18.94 -18.85 -5.76
C PRO A 194 -19.85 -18.10 -4.77
#